data_AF-A0A7Y5Q3G3-F1
#
_entry.id   AF-A0A7Y5Q3G3-F1
#
_cell.length_a   1.000
_cell.length_b   1.000
_cell.length_c   1.000
_cell.angle_alpha   90.00
_cell.angle_beta   90.00
_cell.angle_gamma   90.00
#
_symmetry.space_group_name_H-M   'P 1'
#
loop_
_entity.id
_entity.type
_entity.pdbx_description
1 polymer ?
#
loop_
_entity_poly.entity_id
_entity_poly.type
_entity_poly.pdbx_seq_one_letter_code
_entity_poly.pdbx_strand_id
1 'polypeptide(L)'
;MSRKLHGLLHQVSDLRPAFEAMAADWSTTMQRKFESEGAHEAGTDEAGTPNPPWEPLSARYAAWKARHYPGMPILQRTGALRQAAVHPQTDITADSLTLTVDVPYAIYHQARAREGAIPPPAVRQPDRAAEEPLDQGPARSHRDLVD
;
A
#
# COMPACT_ATOMS: atom_id res chain seq x y z
N MET A 1 -52.24 -0.69 8.93
CA MET A 1 -50.94 -1.24 8.45
C MET A 1 -50.32 -2.07 9.55
N SER A 2 -49.75 -3.25 9.23
CA SER A 2 -49.27 -4.21 10.24
C SER A 2 -47.84 -3.89 10.72
N ARG A 3 -47.54 -4.17 12.00
CA ARG A 3 -46.18 -4.03 12.60
C ARG A 3 -45.09 -4.76 11.81
N LYS A 4 -45.45 -5.87 11.14
CA LYS A 4 -44.51 -6.68 10.35
C LYS A 4 -44.02 -5.96 9.09
N LEU A 5 -44.87 -5.16 8.44
CA LEU A 5 -44.47 -4.39 7.26
C LEU A 5 -43.52 -3.23 7.60
N HIS A 6 -43.73 -2.60 8.76
CA HIS A 6 -42.86 -1.53 9.25
C HIS A 6 -41.47 -2.06 9.64
N GLY A 7 -41.39 -3.25 10.24
CA GLY A 7 -40.11 -3.92 10.54
C GLY A 7 -39.30 -4.26 9.29
N LEU A 8 -39.94 -4.75 8.23
CA LEU A 8 -39.31 -5.03 6.94
C LEU A 8 -38.76 -3.75 6.28
N LEU A 9 -39.52 -2.66 6.27
CA LEU A 9 -39.08 -1.39 5.69
C LEU A 9 -37.91 -0.76 6.46
N HIS A 10 -37.91 -0.87 7.80
CA HIS A 10 -36.79 -0.45 8.63
C HIS A 10 -35.52 -1.27 8.38
N GLN A 11 -35.64 -2.58 8.16
CA GLN A 11 -34.49 -3.44 7.84
C GLN A 11 -33.87 -3.17 6.46
N VAL A 12 -34.67 -2.75 5.48
CA VAL A 12 -34.11 -2.34 4.16
C VAL A 12 -33.44 -0.96 4.24
N SER A 13 -33.76 -0.17 5.26
CA SER A 13 -33.23 1.19 5.44
C SER A 13 -32.02 1.27 6.38
N ASP A 14 -31.72 0.19 7.11
CA ASP A 14 -30.58 0.10 8.04
C ASP A 14 -29.67 -1.06 7.66
N LEU A 15 -28.64 -0.74 6.87
CA LEU A 15 -27.68 -1.67 6.32
C LEU A 15 -26.51 -1.95 7.27
N ARG A 16 -26.47 -1.37 8.47
CA ARG A 16 -25.38 -1.58 9.44
C ARG A 16 -25.06 -3.07 9.69
N PRO A 17 -26.05 -3.97 9.88
CA PRO A 17 -25.74 -5.39 10.07
C PRO A 17 -25.02 -6.03 8.86
N ALA A 18 -25.36 -5.60 7.64
CA ALA A 18 -24.68 -6.07 6.43
C ALA A 18 -23.26 -5.48 6.34
N PHE A 19 -23.10 -4.19 6.63
CA PHE A 19 -21.81 -3.52 6.63
C PHE A 19 -20.84 -4.05 7.69
N GLU A 20 -21.33 -4.41 8.87
CA GLU A 20 -20.54 -5.09 9.90
C GLU A 20 -20.00 -6.45 9.40
N ALA A 21 -20.86 -7.24 8.73
CA ALA A 21 -20.43 -8.50 8.13
C ALA A 21 -19.39 -8.29 7.01
N MET A 22 -19.59 -7.27 6.16
CA MET A 22 -18.64 -6.92 5.10
C MET A 22 -17.29 -6.45 5.67
N ALA A 23 -17.29 -5.64 6.74
CA ALA A 23 -16.06 -5.19 7.38
C ALA A 23 -15.27 -6.35 8.00
N ALA A 24 -15.95 -7.34 8.59
CA ALA A 24 -15.32 -8.55 9.11
C ALA A 24 -14.72 -9.43 7.99
N ASP A 25 -15.45 -9.57 6.87
CA ASP A 25 -14.95 -10.27 5.69
C ASP A 25 -13.72 -9.58 5.10
N TRP A 26 -13.75 -8.24 4.98
CA TRP A 26 -12.62 -7.45 4.51
C TRP A 26 -11.32 -7.76 5.27
N SER A 27 -11.35 -7.74 6.61
CA SER A 27 -10.15 -8.02 7.41
C SER A 27 -9.59 -9.42 7.14
N THR A 28 -10.47 -10.42 7.04
CA THR A 28 -10.11 -11.81 6.74
C THR A 28 -9.50 -11.94 5.35
N THR A 29 -10.15 -11.33 4.37
CA THR A 29 -9.75 -11.31 2.97
C THR A 29 -8.40 -10.61 2.80
N MET A 30 -8.23 -9.42 3.37
CA MET A 30 -6.95 -8.69 3.34
C MET A 30 -5.82 -9.46 4.03
N GLN A 31 -6.09 -10.14 5.15
CA GLN A 31 -5.09 -10.97 5.80
C GLN A 31 -4.57 -12.06 4.85
N ARG A 32 -5.47 -12.84 4.26
CA ARG A 32 -5.10 -13.91 3.31
C ARG A 32 -4.41 -13.37 2.07
N LYS A 33 -4.84 -12.20 1.59
CA LYS A 33 -4.22 -11.53 0.43
C LYS A 33 -2.77 -11.12 0.71
N PHE A 34 -2.47 -10.59 1.90
CA PHE A 34 -1.09 -10.27 2.29
C PHE A 34 -0.22 -11.51 2.53
N GLU A 35 -0.79 -12.56 3.12
CA GLU A 35 -0.07 -13.81 3.43
C GLU A 35 0.29 -14.60 2.15
N SER A 36 -0.58 -14.56 1.15
CA SER A 36 -0.38 -15.23 -0.15
C SER A 36 0.26 -14.35 -1.21
N GLU A 37 0.63 -13.11 -0.89
CA GLU A 37 1.11 -12.12 -1.85
C GLU A 37 0.16 -11.95 -3.06
N GLY A 38 -1.14 -11.97 -2.79
CA GLY A 38 -2.22 -11.86 -3.78
C GLY A 38 -2.62 -13.18 -4.43
N ALA A 39 -1.92 -14.29 -4.20
CA ALA A 39 -2.22 -15.57 -4.85
C ALA A 39 -3.55 -16.20 -4.43
N HIS A 40 -4.06 -15.92 -3.23
CA HIS A 40 -5.33 -16.50 -2.73
C HIS A 40 -6.54 -16.09 -3.59
N GLU A 41 -6.53 -14.88 -4.13
CA GLU A 41 -7.60 -14.34 -4.99
C GLU A 41 -7.22 -14.42 -6.48
N ALA A 42 -6.07 -15.02 -6.79
CA ALA A 42 -5.61 -15.09 -8.16
C ALA A 42 -6.47 -16.06 -8.98
N GLY A 43 -6.78 -15.67 -10.21
CA GLY A 43 -7.63 -16.46 -11.09
C GLY A 43 -8.34 -15.60 -12.13
N THR A 44 -9.58 -15.93 -12.40
CA THR A 44 -10.43 -15.22 -13.34
C THR A 44 -11.78 -14.97 -12.67
N ASP A 45 -12.30 -13.74 -12.75
CA ASP A 45 -13.62 -13.42 -12.23
C ASP A 45 -14.74 -14.02 -13.09
N GLU A 46 -16.00 -13.88 -12.63
CA GLU A 46 -17.18 -14.40 -13.35
C GLU A 46 -17.35 -13.81 -14.76
N ALA A 47 -16.79 -12.62 -15.01
CA ALA A 47 -16.81 -11.96 -16.30
C ALA A 47 -15.65 -12.38 -17.22
N GLY A 48 -14.78 -13.28 -16.77
CA GLY A 48 -13.62 -13.72 -17.55
C GLY A 48 -12.39 -12.81 -17.41
N THR A 49 -12.39 -11.85 -16.47
CA THR A 49 -11.27 -10.93 -16.25
C THR A 49 -10.18 -11.59 -15.40
N PRO A 50 -8.93 -11.68 -15.87
CA PRO A 50 -7.85 -12.18 -15.03
C PRO A 50 -7.57 -11.27 -13.83
N ASN A 51 -7.42 -11.88 -12.67
CA ASN A 51 -6.91 -11.26 -11.44
C ASN A 51 -5.59 -11.96 -11.08
N PRO A 52 -4.43 -11.48 -11.53
CA PRO A 52 -3.16 -12.11 -11.19
C PRO A 52 -2.78 -11.87 -9.71
N PRO A 53 -1.85 -12.68 -9.14
CA PRO A 53 -1.21 -12.33 -7.87
C PRO A 53 -0.43 -11.01 -8.01
N TRP A 54 0.12 -10.51 -6.90
CA TRP A 54 0.92 -9.29 -6.97
C TRP A 54 2.16 -9.48 -7.84
N GLU A 55 2.43 -8.46 -8.64
CA GLU A 55 3.61 -8.44 -9.50
C GLU A 55 4.87 -8.59 -8.65
N PRO A 56 5.81 -9.48 -9.04
CA PRO A 56 7.07 -9.61 -8.34
C PRO A 56 7.85 -8.29 -8.32
N LEU A 57 8.69 -8.13 -7.29
CA LEU A 57 9.60 -7.00 -7.22
C LEU A 57 10.59 -7.04 -8.38
N SER A 58 10.89 -5.88 -8.97
CA SER A 58 12.02 -5.78 -9.90
C SER A 58 13.31 -6.29 -9.24
N ALA A 59 14.17 -6.97 -9.99
CA ALA A 59 15.39 -7.60 -9.45
C ALA A 59 16.27 -6.61 -8.65
N ARG A 60 16.41 -5.37 -9.15
CA ARG A 60 17.15 -4.31 -8.47
C ARG A 60 16.53 -3.95 -7.11
N TYR A 61 15.21 -3.77 -7.06
CA TYR A 61 14.52 -3.44 -5.81
C TYR A 61 14.47 -4.63 -4.85
N ALA A 62 14.28 -5.85 -5.35
CA ALA A 62 14.36 -7.07 -4.56
C ALA A 62 15.72 -7.20 -3.88
N ALA A 63 16.82 -7.00 -4.61
CA ALA A 63 18.17 -7.06 -4.06
C ALA A 63 18.43 -5.96 -3.01
N TRP A 64 17.98 -4.73 -3.27
CA TRP A 64 18.04 -3.66 -2.27
C TRP A 64 17.25 -4.02 -1.03
N LYS A 65 16.00 -4.47 -1.20
CA LYS A 65 15.09 -4.80 -0.11
C LYS A 65 15.62 -5.97 0.71
N ALA A 66 16.17 -7.01 0.10
CA ALA A 66 16.77 -8.15 0.80
C ALA A 66 17.92 -7.75 1.73
N ARG A 67 18.69 -6.72 1.38
CA ARG A 67 19.77 -6.20 2.24
C ARG A 67 19.27 -5.36 3.41
N HIS A 68 18.19 -4.61 3.22
CA HIS A 68 17.70 -3.65 4.23
C HIS A 68 16.55 -4.22 5.09
N TYR A 69 15.79 -5.16 4.54
CA TYR A 69 14.58 -5.76 5.09
C TYR A 69 14.54 -7.26 4.73
N PRO A 70 15.49 -8.05 5.27
CA PRO A 70 15.63 -9.46 4.92
C PRO A 70 14.34 -10.23 5.23
N GLY A 71 13.91 -11.06 4.29
CA GLY A 71 12.72 -11.93 4.44
C GLY A 71 11.36 -11.24 4.29
N MET A 72 11.29 -9.95 3.95
CA MET A 72 10.02 -9.23 3.89
C MET A 72 9.25 -9.42 2.56
N PRO A 73 7.95 -9.82 2.59
CA PRO A 73 7.09 -10.03 1.41
C PRO A 73 6.87 -8.79 0.54
N ILE A 74 6.51 -8.93 -0.74
CA ILE A 74 6.42 -7.90 -1.80
C ILE A 74 5.93 -6.53 -1.30
N LEU A 75 4.72 -6.43 -0.74
CA LEU A 75 4.12 -5.17 -0.25
C LEU A 75 4.39 -4.85 1.22
N GLN A 76 5.35 -5.54 1.84
CA GLN A 76 5.70 -5.36 3.25
C GLN A 76 7.14 -4.86 3.38
N ARG A 77 7.33 -3.83 4.19
CA ARG A 77 8.66 -3.31 4.56
C ARG A 77 8.80 -3.20 6.07
N THR A 78 7.79 -2.60 6.70
CA THR A 78 7.67 -2.44 8.15
C THR A 78 6.43 -3.12 8.73
N GLY A 79 5.57 -3.70 7.87
CA GLY A 79 4.26 -4.22 8.25
C GLY A 79 3.15 -3.17 8.36
N ALA A 80 3.47 -1.87 8.37
CA ALA A 80 2.48 -0.80 8.59
C ALA A 80 1.31 -0.81 7.58
N LEU A 81 1.60 -1.05 6.30
CA LEU A 81 0.56 -1.15 5.26
C LEU A 81 -0.35 -2.37 5.50
N ARG A 82 0.24 -3.54 5.80
CA ARG A 82 -0.52 -4.75 6.12
C ARG A 82 -1.42 -4.49 7.32
N GLN A 83 -0.89 -3.88 8.38
CA GLN A 83 -1.66 -3.60 9.58
C GLN A 83 -2.83 -2.65 9.29
N ALA A 84 -2.59 -1.53 8.60
CA ALA A 84 -3.63 -0.57 8.26
C ALA A 84 -4.68 -1.13 7.29
N ALA A 85 -4.29 -2.07 6.41
CA ALA A 85 -5.21 -2.68 5.47
C ALA A 85 -6.04 -3.81 6.08
N VAL A 86 -5.45 -4.61 6.99
CA VAL A 86 -6.15 -5.68 7.72
C VAL A 86 -7.04 -5.11 8.82
N HIS A 87 -6.62 -4.01 9.45
CA HIS A 87 -7.36 -3.31 10.50
C HIS A 87 -7.60 -1.85 10.09
N PRO A 88 -8.45 -1.61 9.07
CA PRO A 88 -8.76 -0.25 8.65
C PRO A 88 -9.52 0.50 9.74
N GLN A 89 -9.46 1.82 9.70
CA GLN A 89 -10.44 2.63 10.41
C GLN A 89 -11.79 2.44 9.73
N THR A 90 -12.80 2.08 10.50
CA THR A 90 -14.12 1.71 9.99
C THR A 90 -15.15 2.70 10.50
N ASP A 91 -15.87 3.33 9.57
CA ASP A 91 -17.06 4.15 9.86
C ASP A 91 -18.28 3.50 9.20
N ILE A 92 -19.31 3.24 9.99
CA ILE A 92 -20.53 2.54 9.59
C ILE A 92 -21.73 3.39 9.98
N THR A 93 -22.54 3.72 8.99
CA THR A 93 -23.83 4.40 9.15
C THR A 93 -24.97 3.52 8.63
N ALA A 94 -26.21 3.98 8.72
CA ALA A 94 -27.38 3.23 8.25
C ALA A 94 -27.31 2.88 6.75
N ASP A 95 -26.59 3.67 5.94
CA ASP A 95 -26.57 3.55 4.48
C ASP A 95 -25.16 3.60 3.86
N SER A 96 -24.10 3.73 4.66
CA SER A 96 -22.72 3.69 4.17
C SER A 96 -21.76 2.90 5.07
N LEU A 97 -20.74 2.32 4.42
CA LEU A 97 -19.54 1.74 5.01
C LEU A 97 -18.33 2.44 4.43
N THR A 98 -17.46 2.98 5.29
CA THR A 98 -16.16 3.53 4.92
C THR A 98 -15.05 2.76 5.61
N LEU A 99 -14.11 2.25 4.81
CA LEU A 99 -12.89 1.57 5.29
C LEU A 99 -11.67 2.41 4.88
N THR A 100 -10.97 2.98 5.86
CA THR A 100 -9.82 3.84 5.63
C THR A 100 -8.52 3.11 5.96
N VAL A 101 -7.65 2.97 4.96
CA VAL A 101 -6.28 2.45 5.12
C VAL A 101 -5.35 3.63 5.38
N ASP A 102 -5.19 3.96 6.66
CA ASP A 102 -4.47 5.16 7.10
C ASP A 102 -2.94 4.95 7.14
N VAL A 103 -2.32 4.90 5.96
CA VAL A 103 -0.87 5.12 5.82
C VAL A 103 -0.60 6.05 4.63
N PRO A 104 0.34 7.03 4.73
CA PRO A 104 0.52 8.08 3.72
C PRO A 104 0.79 7.58 2.29
N TYR A 105 1.27 6.35 2.15
CA TYR A 105 1.63 5.73 0.88
C TYR A 105 0.64 4.64 0.42
N ALA A 106 -0.47 4.40 1.14
CA ALA A 106 -1.49 3.43 0.75
C ALA A 106 -2.10 3.74 -0.63
N ILE A 107 -2.21 5.03 -0.97
CA ILE A 107 -2.81 5.49 -2.22
C ILE A 107 -2.10 4.93 -3.47
N TYR A 108 -0.79 4.68 -3.40
CA TYR A 108 -0.02 4.09 -4.49
C TYR A 108 -0.36 2.61 -4.75
N HIS A 109 -1.15 2.00 -3.86
CA HIS A 109 -1.62 0.61 -3.96
C HIS A 109 -3.12 0.49 -4.26
N GLN A 110 -3.89 1.57 -4.15
CA GLN A 110 -5.34 1.58 -4.39
C GLN A 110 -5.72 2.18 -5.76
N ALA A 111 -4.99 3.20 -6.22
CA ALA A 111 -5.23 3.75 -7.55
C ALA A 111 -4.62 2.81 -8.60
N ARG A 112 -5.38 2.47 -9.65
CA ARG A 112 -4.75 2.16 -10.95
C ARG A 112 -3.85 3.35 -11.23
N ALA A 113 -2.54 3.12 -11.17
CA ALA A 113 -1.54 4.16 -11.26
C ALA A 113 -1.91 5.12 -12.40
N ARG A 114 -2.05 6.41 -12.09
CA ARG A 114 -1.70 7.41 -13.11
C ARG A 114 -0.29 7.03 -13.55
N GLU A 115 -0.10 6.85 -14.85
CA GLU A 115 1.19 6.50 -15.44
C GLU A 115 2.32 7.28 -14.77
N GLY A 116 3.30 6.54 -14.22
CA GLY A 116 4.49 7.12 -13.62
C GLY A 116 4.69 6.79 -12.14
N ALA A 117 5.39 5.67 -11.92
CA ALA A 117 6.17 5.33 -10.73
C ALA A 117 5.45 5.33 -9.37
N ILE A 118 5.35 4.14 -8.78
CA ILE A 118 5.46 4.00 -7.31
C ILE A 118 6.77 4.72 -6.94
N PRO A 119 6.74 5.84 -6.20
CA PRO A 119 7.97 6.49 -5.81
C PRO A 119 8.78 5.48 -4.99
N PRO A 120 10.09 5.28 -5.27
CA PRO A 120 10.92 4.54 -4.35
C PRO A 120 10.73 5.19 -2.97
N PRO A 121 10.74 4.39 -1.88
CA PRO A 121 10.66 4.98 -0.55
C PRO A 121 11.68 6.10 -0.49
N ALA A 122 11.24 7.32 -0.14
CA ALA A 122 12.11 8.47 -0.07
C ALA A 122 13.39 8.02 0.64
N VAL A 123 14.49 7.94 -0.11
CA VAL A 123 15.79 8.03 0.49
C VAL A 123 15.68 9.38 1.18
N ARG A 124 15.51 9.39 2.51
CA ARG A 124 15.83 10.58 3.29
C ARG A 124 17.19 10.98 2.75
N GLN A 125 17.26 12.09 2.03
CA GLN A 125 18.53 12.76 1.89
C GLN A 125 19.02 12.89 3.33
N PRO A 126 20.18 12.31 3.69
CA PRO A 126 20.67 12.45 5.04
C PRO A 126 20.73 13.95 5.31
N ASP A 127 20.21 14.31 6.48
CA ASP A 127 20.12 15.69 6.95
C ASP A 127 21.37 16.46 6.55
N ARG A 128 21.15 17.53 5.79
CA ARG A 128 22.17 18.50 5.44
C ARG A 128 22.43 19.35 6.69
N ALA A 129 23.11 18.78 7.67
CA ALA A 129 23.68 19.47 8.83
C ALA A 129 24.68 18.58 9.58
N ALA A 130 25.85 18.39 8.97
CA ALA A 130 27.11 18.26 9.69
C ALA A 130 28.19 18.78 8.75
N GLU A 131 28.52 20.05 8.91
CA GLU A 131 29.70 20.65 8.30
C GLU A 131 30.95 19.99 8.87
N GLU A 132 31.89 19.59 8.02
CA GLU A 132 33.30 19.97 8.18
C GLU A 132 33.98 20.01 6.80
N PRO A 133 34.95 20.93 6.60
CA PRO A 133 35.42 21.32 5.29
C PRO A 133 36.37 20.27 4.72
N LEU A 134 36.15 19.88 3.46
CA LEU A 134 37.15 19.18 2.67
C LEU A 134 38.37 20.10 2.52
N ASP A 135 39.44 19.70 3.20
CA ASP A 135 40.83 20.11 3.01
C ASP A 135 41.12 20.44 1.54
N GLN A 136 41.34 21.73 1.26
CA GLN A 136 41.79 22.19 -0.05
C GLN A 136 43.31 22.02 -0.13
N GLY A 137 43.73 20.85 -0.61
CA GLY A 137 45.07 20.68 -1.18
C GLY A 137 45.32 21.63 -2.36
N PRO A 138 46.56 22.11 -2.58
CA PRO A 138 46.79 23.41 -3.20
C PRO A 138 46.59 23.45 -4.72
N ALA A 139 46.36 24.68 -5.18
CA ALA A 139 45.97 25.10 -6.52
C ALA A 139 47.04 24.94 -7.62
N ARG A 140 46.54 24.63 -8.83
CA ARG A 140 46.98 25.01 -10.19
C ARG A 140 48.44 24.82 -10.63
N SER A 141 48.62 24.17 -11.78
CA SER A 141 49.14 24.83 -13.01
C SER A 141 48.91 23.94 -14.24
N HIS A 142 48.12 24.41 -15.21
CA HIS A 142 48.17 23.88 -16.58
C HIS A 142 48.51 25.07 -17.48
N ARG A 143 49.81 25.27 -17.62
CA ARG A 143 50.41 26.11 -18.66
C ARG A 143 51.41 25.19 -19.38
N ASP A 144 51.39 25.29 -20.70
CA ASP A 144 52.33 24.73 -21.67
C ASP A 144 51.99 23.31 -22.19
N LEU A 145 51.36 23.28 -23.37
CA LEU A 145 51.79 22.48 -24.53
C LEU A 145 50.83 22.71 -25.71
N VAL A 146 51.08 23.78 -26.45
CA VAL A 146 50.87 23.83 -27.90
C VAL A 146 52.16 24.40 -28.49
N ASP A 147 52.65 23.71 -29.52
CA ASP A 147 53.93 23.80 -30.26
C ASP A 147 55.16 23.10 -29.65
#